data_AF-A0A7S8C4W9-F1
#
_entry.id   AF-A0A7S8C4W9-F1
#
_cell.length_a   1.000
_cell.length_b   1.000
_cell.length_c   1.000
_cell.angle_alpha   90.00
_cell.angle_beta   90.00
_cell.angle_gamma   90.00
#
_symmetry.space_group_name_H-M   'P 1'
#
loop_
_entity.id
_entity.type
_entity.pdbx_description
1 polymer ?
#
loop_
_entity_poly.entity_id
_entity_poly.type
_entity_poly.pdbx_seq_one_letter_code
_entity_poly.pdbx_strand_id
1 'polypeptide(L)'
;MPRLKGAVSSKQIDHDFPYQVELIVPPIGFGKAIDTMHAFPRERAMPFMTRGGRDRRTEDIFHTARYCFTTMEHAEAFLERFGHAYSGEIFVADKPW
;
A
#
# COMPACT_ATOMS: atom_id res chain seq x y z
N MET A 1 -0.45 -21.50 -22.60
CA MET A 1 -1.00 -21.35 -21.23
C MET A 1 -2.14 -20.34 -21.30
N PRO A 2 -3.34 -20.64 -20.78
CA PRO A 2 -4.52 -19.82 -21.02
C PRO A 2 -4.40 -18.48 -20.30
N ARG A 3 -4.59 -17.39 -21.04
CA ARG A 3 -4.56 -16.01 -20.56
C ARG A 3 -5.77 -15.82 -19.63
N LEU A 4 -5.55 -15.51 -18.34
CA LEU A 4 -6.63 -15.13 -17.43
C LEU A 4 -7.26 -13.80 -17.91
N LYS A 5 -8.30 -13.94 -18.73
CA LYS A 5 -9.19 -12.87 -19.17
C LYS A 5 -10.03 -12.46 -17.95
N GLY A 6 -9.54 -11.50 -17.18
CA GLY A 6 -10.25 -11.00 -15.99
C GLY A 6 -9.36 -10.58 -14.82
N ALA A 7 -8.05 -10.86 -14.84
CA ALA A 7 -7.14 -10.20 -13.91
C ALA A 7 -7.13 -8.71 -14.27
N VAL A 8 -7.68 -7.86 -13.40
CA VAL A 8 -7.52 -6.40 -13.51
C VAL A 8 -6.04 -6.19 -13.76
N SER A 9 -5.69 -5.70 -14.95
CA SER A 9 -4.29 -5.58 -15.33
C SER A 9 -3.64 -4.76 -14.26
N SER A 10 -2.46 -5.17 -13.83
CA SER A 10 -1.74 -4.44 -12.81
C SER A 10 -1.69 -2.95 -13.21
N LYS A 11 -1.38 -2.62 -14.46
CA LYS A 11 -1.48 -1.24 -15.00
C LYS A 11 -2.81 -0.51 -14.74
N GLN A 12 -3.93 -1.23 -14.77
CA GLN A 12 -5.26 -0.67 -14.49
C GLN A 12 -5.45 -0.36 -13.01
N ILE A 13 -4.83 -1.12 -12.10
CA ILE A 13 -4.86 -0.83 -10.66
C ILE A 13 -3.98 0.38 -10.33
N ASP A 14 -2.81 0.52 -10.95
CA ASP A 14 -2.00 1.74 -10.75
C ASP A 14 -2.69 2.99 -11.31
N HIS A 15 -3.46 2.84 -12.39
CA HIS A 15 -4.27 3.93 -12.93
C HIS A 15 -5.44 4.30 -12.01
N ASP A 16 -6.10 3.31 -11.40
CA ASP A 16 -7.25 3.54 -10.51
C ASP A 16 -6.82 3.99 -9.11
N PHE A 17 -5.65 3.53 -8.64
CA PHE A 17 -5.07 3.86 -7.34
C PHE A 17 -3.64 4.40 -7.49
N PRO A 18 -3.48 5.62 -8.03
CA PRO A 18 -2.18 6.19 -8.34
C PRO A 18 -1.38 6.59 -7.09
N TYR A 19 -2.02 6.80 -5.93
CA TYR A 19 -1.33 7.25 -4.72
C TYR A 19 -1.07 6.07 -3.80
N GLN A 20 0.20 5.72 -3.58
CA GLN A 20 0.58 4.54 -2.81
C GLN A 20 1.38 4.95 -1.57
N VAL A 21 0.94 4.50 -0.40
CA VAL A 21 1.69 4.62 0.85
C VAL A 21 2.43 3.32 1.07
N GLU A 22 3.77 3.34 1.01
CA GLU A 22 4.60 2.20 1.36
C GLU A 22 4.99 2.29 2.83
N LEU A 23 4.69 1.26 3.60
CA LEU A 23 5.09 1.10 5.00
C LEU A 23 6.11 -0.04 5.14
N ILE A 24 7.14 0.16 5.94
CA ILE A 24 8.07 -0.92 6.30
C ILE A 24 7.37 -1.82 7.32
N VAL A 25 7.24 -3.11 6.99
CA VAL A 25 6.71 -4.10 7.91
C VAL A 25 7.83 -4.45 8.90
N PRO A 26 7.64 -4.23 10.21
CA PRO A 26 8.62 -4.63 11.19
C PRO A 26 8.80 -6.16 11.20
N PRO A 27 9.93 -6.70 11.68
CA PRO A 27 10.23 -8.13 11.63
C PRO A 27 9.18 -9.00 12.35
N ILE A 28 8.47 -8.44 13.33
CA ILE A 28 7.36 -9.10 14.05
C ILE A 28 6.00 -8.98 13.33
N GLY A 29 5.94 -8.28 12.20
CA GLY A 29 4.71 -7.92 11.51
C GLY A 29 3.98 -6.74 12.17
N PHE A 30 2.96 -6.19 11.49
CA PHE A 30 2.11 -5.13 12.07
C PHE A 30 1.29 -5.60 13.28
N GLY A 31 1.15 -6.91 13.49
CA GLY A 31 0.37 -7.47 14.60
C GLY A 31 -1.06 -6.92 14.61
N LYS A 32 -1.54 -6.49 15.77
CA LYS A 32 -2.89 -5.88 15.93
C LYS A 32 -3.05 -4.56 15.18
N ALA A 33 -1.96 -3.86 14.84
CA ALA A 33 -2.05 -2.58 14.14
C ALA A 33 -2.60 -2.75 12.72
N ILE A 34 -2.48 -3.94 12.11
CA ILE A 34 -3.05 -4.21 10.79
C ILE A 34 -4.57 -4.05 10.78
N ASP A 35 -5.24 -4.44 11.86
CA ASP A 35 -6.70 -4.34 11.98
C ASP A 35 -7.11 -2.86 11.99
N THR A 36 -6.40 -2.04 12.76
CA THR A 36 -6.58 -0.58 12.79
C THR A 36 -6.27 0.08 11.44
N MET A 37 -5.22 -0.36 10.75
CA MET A 37 -4.85 0.14 9.42
C MET A 37 -5.92 -0.18 8.37
N HIS A 38 -6.59 -1.33 8.47
CA HIS A 38 -7.66 -1.72 7.56
C HIS A 38 -9.01 -1.11 7.96
N ALA A 39 -9.25 -0.90 9.25
CA ALA A 39 -10.47 -0.28 9.77
C ALA A 39 -10.55 1.21 9.39
N PHE A 40 -9.46 1.96 9.52
CA PHE A 40 -9.42 3.39 9.25
C PHE A 40 -9.98 3.81 7.87
N PRO A 41 -9.51 3.23 6.74
CA PRO A 41 -10.09 3.53 5.43
C PRO A 41 -11.51 2.99 5.26
N ARG A 42 -11.84 1.85 5.88
CA ARG A 42 -13.19 1.29 5.82
C ARG A 42 -14.23 2.16 6.53
N GLU A 43 -13.92 2.69 7.71
CA GLU A 43 -14.78 3.57 8.50
C GLU A 43 -15.04 4.90 7.79
N ARG A 44 -14.08 5.36 6.98
CA ARG A 44 -14.17 6.61 6.22
C ARG A 44 -14.67 6.40 4.78
N ALA A 45 -15.08 5.18 4.42
CA ALA A 45 -15.47 4.80 3.06
C ALA A 45 -14.42 5.17 2.00
N MET A 46 -13.13 5.16 2.38
CA MET A 46 -12.03 5.48 1.50
C MET A 46 -11.72 4.24 0.65
N PRO A 47 -11.88 4.29 -0.68
CA PRO A 47 -11.50 3.19 -1.54
C PRO A 47 -9.98 2.99 -1.46
N PHE A 48 -9.57 1.79 -1.07
CA PHE A 48 -8.16 1.43 -0.96
C PHE A 48 -7.91 0.00 -1.42
N MET A 49 -6.69 -0.27 -1.86
CA MET A 49 -6.17 -1.62 -2.11
C MET A 49 -4.88 -1.83 -1.33
N THR A 50 -4.72 -3.02 -0.74
CA THR A 50 -3.48 -3.42 -0.07
C THR A 50 -2.68 -4.36 -0.94
N ARG A 51 -1.36 -4.13 -1.03
CA ARG A 51 -0.40 -5.03 -1.67
C ARG A 51 0.77 -5.32 -0.75
N GLY A 52 1.16 -6.59 -0.70
CA GLY A 52 2.44 -6.98 -0.11
C GLY A 52 3.56 -6.75 -1.11
N GLY A 53 4.63 -6.08 -0.67
CA GLY A 53 5.87 -5.90 -1.40
C GLY A 53 7.02 -6.61 -0.69
N ARG A 54 8.06 -6.94 -1.47
CA ARG A 54 9.39 -7.20 -0.95
C ARG A 54 10.28 -6.11 -1.50
N ASP A 55 10.80 -5.28 -0.63
CA ASP A 55 11.75 -4.26 -1.03
C ASP A 55 13.17 -4.73 -0.68
N ARG A 56 14.09 -4.54 -1.64
CA ARG A 56 15.51 -4.88 -1.51
C ARG A 56 16.34 -3.59 -1.52
N ARG A 57 15.99 -2.61 -0.68
CA ARG A 57 16.77 -1.37 -0.57
C ARG A 57 18.19 -1.61 -0.04
N THR A 58 18.47 -2.70 0.67
CA THR A 58 19.83 -3.15 1.06
C THR A 58 19.87 -4.68 1.20
N GLU A 59 21.01 -5.27 1.59
CA GLU A 59 21.23 -6.72 1.77
C GLU A 59 20.18 -7.41 2.69
N ASP A 60 19.42 -6.62 3.45
CA ASP A 60 18.22 -7.00 4.19
C ASP A 60 16.95 -6.95 3.31
N ILE A 61 16.26 -8.08 3.18
CA ILE A 61 14.94 -8.15 2.55
C ILE A 61 13.91 -7.59 3.55
N PHE A 62 13.51 -6.34 3.36
CA PHE A 62 12.40 -5.77 4.12
C PHE A 62 11.07 -6.17 3.48
N HIS A 63 10.16 -6.66 4.31
CA HIS A 63 8.77 -6.78 3.92
C HIS A 63 8.18 -5.36 3.92
N THR A 64 7.56 -4.95 2.81
CA THR A 64 6.82 -3.69 2.74
C THR A 64 5.35 -3.96 2.50
N ALA A 65 4.49 -3.11 3.04
CA ALA A 65 3.07 -3.11 2.73
C ALA A 65 2.74 -1.81 2.00
N ARG A 66 2.14 -1.93 0.83
CA ARG A 66 1.67 -0.81 0.03
C ARG A 66 0.16 -0.66 0.18
N TYR A 67 -0.28 0.52 0.57
CA TYR A 67 -1.68 0.92 0.61
C TYR A 67 -1.92 1.88 -0.54
N CYS A 68 -2.67 1.45 -1.54
CA CYS A 68 -2.98 2.21 -2.74
C CYS A 68 -4.33 2.91 -2.57
N PHE A 69 -4.38 4.20 -2.86
CA PHE A 69 -5.51 5.11 -2.73
C PHE A 69 -5.80 5.82 -4.06
N THR A 70 -7.07 6.19 -4.25
CA THR A 70 -7.53 6.90 -5.44
C THR A 70 -7.19 8.39 -5.42
N THR A 71 -7.04 8.98 -4.22
CA THR A 71 -6.76 10.42 -4.04
C THR A 71 -5.55 10.63 -3.13
N MET A 72 -4.84 11.74 -3.39
CA MET A 72 -3.69 12.15 -2.59
C MET A 72 -4.09 12.40 -1.13
N GLU A 73 -5.24 13.05 -0.91
CA GLU A 73 -5.75 13.36 0.43
C GLU A 73 -5.95 12.11 1.30
N HIS A 74 -6.42 11.01 0.72
CA HIS A 74 -6.56 9.74 1.46
C HIS A 74 -5.20 9.13 1.80
N ALA A 75 -4.24 9.21 0.87
CA ALA A 75 -2.88 8.73 1.10
C ALA A 75 -2.17 9.55 2.17
N GLU A 76 -2.31 10.87 2.15
CA GLU A 76 -1.78 11.79 3.17
C GLU A 76 -2.41 11.53 4.53
N ALA A 77 -3.74 11.46 4.63
CA ALA A 77 -4.42 11.17 5.89
C ALA A 77 -4.00 9.82 6.49
N PHE A 78 -3.75 8.82 5.64
CA PHE A 78 -3.24 7.53 6.06
C PHE A 78 -1.77 7.61 6.50
N LEU A 79 -0.92 8.32 5.76
CA LEU A 79 0.48 8.54 6.10
C LEU A 79 0.63 9.34 7.41
N GLU A 80 -0.15 10.40 7.61
CA GLU A 80 -0.15 11.15 8.87
C GLU A 80 -0.56 10.25 10.05
N ARG A 81 -1.45 9.28 9.82
CA ARG A 81 -1.89 8.38 10.88
C ARG A 81 -0.88 7.28 11.20
N PHE A 82 -0.22 6.71 10.18
CA PHE A 82 0.58 5.49 10.33
C PHE A 82 2.04 5.62 9.89
N GLY A 83 2.38 6.56 9.03
CA GLY A 83 3.71 6.76 8.45
C GLY A 83 4.81 6.97 9.49
N HIS A 84 4.52 7.73 10.56
CA HIS A 84 5.45 7.97 11.65
C HIS A 84 5.90 6.69 12.38
N ALA A 85 5.01 5.70 12.48
CA ALA A 85 5.27 4.48 13.23
C ALA A 85 6.03 3.41 12.40
N TYR A 86 6.00 3.51 11.07
CA TYR A 86 6.48 2.47 10.16
C TYR A 86 7.38 2.99 9.03
N SER A 87 7.98 4.17 9.23
CA SER A 87 8.81 4.86 8.23
C SER A 87 8.12 4.92 6.87
N GLY A 88 6.84 5.31 6.89
CA GLY A 88 6.00 5.33 5.70
C GLY A 88 6.39 6.46 4.75
N GLU A 89 6.23 6.20 3.46
CA GLU A 89 6.47 7.19 2.40
C GLU A 89 5.32 7.12 1.37
N ILE A 90 4.86 8.27 0.87
CA ILE A 90 3.91 8.34 -0.25
C ILE A 90 4.69 8.35 -1.56
N PHE A 91 4.28 7.51 -2.49
CA PHE A 91 4.76 7.48 -3.86
C PHE A 91 3.59 7.50 -4.82
N VAL A 92 3.76 8.21 -5.93
CA VAL A 92 2.85 8.09 -7.07
C VAL A 92 3.29 6.88 -7.90
N ALA A 93 2.34 6.06 -8.30
CA ALA A 93 2.54 4.85 -9.09
C ALA A 93 3.01 5.18 -10.53
N ASP A 94 4.23 5.67 -10.68
CA ASP A 94 4.90 5.87 -11.97
C ASP A 94 5.76 4.65 -12.35
N LYS A 95 6.16 3.84 -11.37
CA LYS A 95 6.94 2.61 -11.62
C LYS A 95 6.02 1.47 -12.02
N PRO A 96 6.27 0.79 -13.16
CA PRO A 96 5.60 -0.46 -13.45
C PRO A 96 5.99 -1.50 -12.39
N TRP A 97 4.95 -2.14 -11.84
CA TRP A 97 4.88 -3.46 -11.19
C TRP A 97 6.19 -4.23 -11.01
#